data_AF-A0A7X1NX38-F1
#
_entry.id   AF-A0A7X1NX38-F1
#
_cell.length_a   1.000
_cell.length_b   1.000
_cell.length_c   1.000
_cell.angle_alpha   90.00
_cell.angle_beta   90.00
_cell.angle_gamma   90.00
#
_symmetry.space_group_name_H-M   'P 1'
#
loop_
_entity.id
_entity.type
_entity.pdbx_description
1 polymer ?
#
loop_
_entity_poly.entity_id
_entity_poly.type
_entity_poly.pdbx_seq_one_letter_code
_entity_poly.pdbx_strand_id
1 'polypeptide(L)'
;MKNGTQGFTLIELLIVIAIIGILAAVLIPNLLGAQKRAYDTAAQACAKSLQTALATKQIDSQTYVLTAATKDALIALDGASAGCAKPEIEIGGVVTTVSNYSFTISDTRGKNTYTVTPSNISAN
;
A
#
# COMPACT_ATOMS: atom_id res chain seq x y z
N MET A 1 -59.09 -1.85 16.04
CA MET A 1 -58.05 -2.80 15.56
C MET A 1 -56.83 -2.58 16.44
N LYS A 2 -56.53 -3.48 17.39
CA LYS A 2 -55.39 -3.32 18.32
C LYS A 2 -54.15 -3.92 17.65
N ASN A 3 -53.28 -3.07 17.13
CA ASN A 3 -51.99 -3.47 16.60
C ASN A 3 -51.09 -3.83 17.80
N GLY A 4 -50.90 -5.12 18.03
CA GLY A 4 -49.99 -5.61 19.06
C GLY A 4 -48.56 -5.24 18.71
N THR A 5 -47.98 -4.28 19.42
CA THR A 5 -46.54 -4.00 19.38
C THR A 5 -45.81 -5.19 19.99
N GLN A 6 -45.19 -6.01 19.13
CA GLN A 6 -44.31 -7.09 19.56
C GLN A 6 -43.03 -6.46 20.13
N GLY A 7 -42.78 -6.67 21.43
CA GLY A 7 -41.55 -6.24 22.09
C GLY A 7 -40.42 -7.23 21.83
N PHE A 8 -39.22 -6.72 21.54
CA PHE A 8 -38.00 -7.51 21.42
C PHE A 8 -37.59 -8.03 22.80
N THR A 9 -37.23 -9.31 22.94
CA THR A 9 -36.78 -9.84 24.24
C THR A 9 -35.30 -9.51 24.46
N LEU A 10 -34.94 -9.26 25.73
CA LEU A 10 -33.54 -9.02 26.09
C LEU A 10 -32.65 -10.23 25.82
N ILE A 11 -33.21 -11.45 25.93
CA ILE A 11 -32.48 -12.69 25.68
C ILE A 11 -32.20 -12.89 24.18
N GLU A 12 -33.11 -12.50 23.29
CA GLU A 12 -32.87 -12.50 21.85
C GLU A 12 -31.69 -11.59 21.50
N LEU A 13 -31.64 -10.38 22.06
CA LEU A 13 -30.54 -9.46 21.81
C LEU A 13 -29.22 -9.97 22.40
N LEU A 14 -29.26 -10.61 23.57
CA LEU A 14 -28.08 -11.16 24.24
C LEU A 14 -27.43 -12.30 23.44
N ILE A 15 -28.22 -13.23 22.91
CA ILE A 15 -27.69 -14.34 22.11
C ILE A 15 -27.08 -13.82 20.80
N VAL A 16 -27.70 -12.81 20.17
CA VAL A 16 -27.18 -12.22 18.93
C VAL A 16 -25.81 -11.58 19.14
N ILE A 17 -25.63 -10.75 20.18
CA ILE A 17 -24.32 -10.13 20.44
C ILE A 17 -23.27 -11.16 20.85
N ALA A 18 -23.67 -12.25 21.51
CA ALA A 18 -22.77 -13.35 21.86
C ALA A 18 -22.24 -14.05 20.60
N ILE A 19 -23.11 -14.35 19.63
CA ILE A 19 -22.71 -14.99 18.37
C ILE A 19 -21.83 -14.03 17.53
N ILE A 20 -22.22 -12.75 17.40
CA ILE A 20 -21.40 -11.74 16.70
C ILE A 20 -20.02 -11.61 17.36
N GLY A 21 -19.96 -11.64 18.70
CA GLY A 21 -18.72 -11.60 19.46
C GLY A 21 -17.79 -12.77 19.14
N ILE A 22 -18.32 -13.99 19.08
CA ILE A 22 -17.53 -15.19 18.73
C ILE A 22 -17.00 -15.10 17.30
N LEU A 23 -17.86 -14.71 16.34
CA LEU A 23 -17.45 -14.57 14.94
C LEU A 23 -16.39 -13.48 14.77
N ALA A 24 -16.57 -12.32 15.41
CA ALA A 24 -15.61 -11.22 15.35
C ALA A 24 -14.25 -11.61 15.95
N ALA A 25 -14.23 -12.34 17.07
CA ALA A 25 -13.00 -12.77 17.72
C ALA A 25 -12.11 -13.64 16.82
N VAL A 26 -12.70 -14.53 16.02
CA VAL A 26 -11.95 -15.38 15.08
C VAL A 26 -11.57 -14.62 13.80
N LEU A 27 -12.43 -13.71 13.35
CA LEU A 27 -12.27 -13.05 12.04
C LEU A 27 -11.29 -11.86 12.04
N ILE A 28 -11.28 -11.07 13.11
CA ILE A 28 -10.44 -9.86 13.22
C ILE A 28 -8.93 -10.12 12.97
N PRO A 29 -8.27 -11.11 13.60
CA PRO A 29 -6.83 -11.30 13.38
C PRO A 29 -6.50 -11.63 11.92
N ASN A 30 -7.35 -12.42 11.26
CA ASN A 30 -7.19 -12.74 9.85
C ASN A 30 -7.36 -11.49 8.97
N LEU A 31 -8.39 -10.68 9.24
CA LEU A 31 -8.61 -9.42 8.53
C LEU A 31 -7.43 -8.46 8.68
N LEU A 32 -6.87 -8.31 9.89
CA LEU A 32 -5.70 -7.46 10.12
C LEU A 32 -4.45 -7.97 9.37
N GLY A 33 -4.28 -9.29 9.25
CA GLY A 33 -3.22 -9.88 8.45
C GLY A 33 -3.40 -9.63 6.95
N ALA A 34 -4.63 -9.79 6.45
CA ALA A 34 -4.97 -9.52 5.05
C ALA A 34 -4.74 -8.05 4.68
N GLN A 35 -5.12 -7.12 5.56
CA GLN A 35 -4.87 -5.68 5.36
C GLN A 35 -3.36 -5.38 5.25
N LYS A 36 -2.53 -5.91 6.16
CA LYS A 36 -1.06 -5.73 6.09
C LYS A 36 -0.47 -6.22 4.77
N ARG A 37 -0.90 -7.39 4.30
CA ARG A 37 -0.47 -7.93 3.01
C ARG A 37 -0.92 -7.05 1.84
N ALA A 38 -2.11 -6.45 1.92
CA ALA A 38 -2.59 -5.52 0.91
C ALA A 38 -1.74 -4.24 0.87
N TYR A 39 -1.33 -3.71 2.03
CA TYR A 39 -0.41 -2.57 2.11
C TYR A 39 0.96 -2.90 1.51
N ASP A 40 1.54 -4.06 1.85
CA ASP A 40 2.80 -4.52 1.25
C ASP A 40 2.67 -4.69 -0.28
N THR A 41 1.55 -5.23 -0.76
CA THR A 41 1.27 -5.38 -2.19
C THR A 41 1.15 -4.02 -2.88
N ALA A 42 0.55 -3.03 -2.24
CA ALA A 42 0.44 -1.68 -2.77
C ALA A 42 1.82 -1.00 -2.89
N ALA A 43 2.68 -1.13 -1.88
CA ALA A 43 4.05 -0.65 -1.93
C ALA A 43 4.86 -1.35 -3.04
N GLN A 44 4.73 -2.67 -3.17
CA GLN A 44 5.38 -3.43 -4.24
C GLN A 44 4.87 -3.04 -5.64
N ALA A 45 3.57 -2.78 -5.80
CA ALA A 45 3.00 -2.32 -7.05
C ALA A 45 3.54 -0.93 -7.42
N CYS A 46 3.63 -0.02 -6.44
CA CYS A 46 4.27 1.28 -6.64
C CYS A 46 5.74 1.13 -7.07
N ALA A 47 6.50 0.25 -6.42
CA ALA A 47 7.90 -0.03 -6.76
C ALA A 47 8.08 -0.47 -8.21
N LYS A 48 7.25 -1.40 -8.68
CA LYS A 48 7.24 -1.84 -10.08
C LYS A 48 6.91 -0.71 -11.03
N SER A 49 5.88 0.08 -10.72
CA SER A 49 5.47 1.20 -11.56
C SER A 49 6.57 2.24 -11.72
N LEU A 50 7.26 2.61 -10.63
CA LEU A 50 8.35 3.57 -10.67
C LEU A 50 9.59 3.02 -11.37
N GLN A 51 9.89 1.72 -11.21
CA GLN A 51 10.94 1.06 -11.99
C GLN A 51 10.66 1.14 -13.49
N THR A 52 9.41 0.89 -13.91
CA THR A 52 9.02 1.04 -15.32
C THR A 52 9.10 2.49 -15.78
N ALA A 53 8.60 3.44 -15.00
CA ALA A 53 8.65 4.87 -15.31
C ALA A 53 10.10 5.36 -15.52
N LEU A 54 11.02 4.94 -14.65
CA LEU A 54 12.44 5.25 -14.76
C LEU A 54 13.08 4.58 -15.98
N ALA A 55 12.70 3.33 -16.29
CA ALA A 55 13.17 2.65 -17.50
C ALA A 55 12.73 3.39 -18.77
N THR A 56 11.47 3.86 -18.83
CA THR A 56 10.99 4.68 -19.94
C THR A 56 11.78 5.99 -20.05
N LYS A 57 12.00 6.68 -18.92
CA LYS A 57 12.82 7.90 -18.90
C LYS A 57 14.24 7.67 -19.41
N GLN A 58 14.84 6.51 -19.11
CA GLN A 58 16.16 6.15 -19.64
C GLN A 58 16.14 5.93 -21.14
N ILE A 59 15.06 5.36 -21.69
CA ILE A 59 14.91 5.19 -23.14
C ILE A 59 14.80 6.55 -23.83
N ASP A 60 14.01 7.47 -23.26
CA ASP A 60 13.73 8.77 -23.89
C ASP A 60 14.88 9.77 -23.75
N SER A 61 15.49 9.84 -22.57
CA SER A 61 16.47 10.90 -22.22
C SER A 61 17.88 10.36 -21.92
N GLN A 62 18.10 9.04 -22.02
CA GLN A 62 19.37 8.38 -21.71
C GLN A 62 19.92 8.69 -20.31
N THR A 63 19.05 9.09 -19.37
CA THR A 63 19.44 9.45 -18.00
C THR A 63 18.35 9.14 -16.97
N TYR A 64 18.75 8.57 -15.83
CA TYR A 64 17.87 8.44 -14.67
C TYR A 64 17.85 9.69 -13.78
N VAL A 65 18.74 10.66 -13.99
CA VAL A 65 18.88 11.86 -13.13
C VAL A 65 17.57 12.64 -13.02
N LEU A 66 17.11 12.89 -11.79
CA LEU A 66 15.98 13.76 -11.50
C LEU A 66 16.49 15.12 -11.00
N THR A 67 15.80 16.20 -11.36
CA THR A 67 16.15 17.58 -10.97
C THR A 67 16.15 17.76 -9.45
N ALA A 68 15.33 16.99 -8.75
CA ALA A 68 15.38 16.78 -7.31
C ALA A 68 15.17 15.30 -7.02
N ALA A 69 16.03 14.67 -6.22
CA ALA A 69 15.86 13.28 -5.80
C ALA A 69 14.86 13.19 -4.63
N THR A 70 13.62 13.58 -4.87
CA THR A 70 12.54 13.61 -3.88
C THR A 70 11.43 12.62 -4.24
N LYS A 71 10.59 12.29 -3.25
CA LYS A 71 9.35 11.54 -3.46
C LYS A 71 8.50 12.18 -4.56
N ASP A 72 8.30 13.49 -4.50
CA ASP A 72 7.45 14.23 -5.44
C ASP A 72 7.99 14.17 -6.88
N ALA A 73 9.30 14.24 -7.04
CA ALA A 73 9.91 14.10 -8.35
C ALA A 73 9.72 12.68 -8.93
N LEU A 74 9.77 11.64 -8.08
CA LEU A 74 9.56 10.25 -8.51
C LEU A 74 8.10 9.98 -8.91
N ILE A 75 7.13 10.45 -8.12
CA ILE A 75 5.70 10.24 -8.42
C ILE A 75 5.22 11.10 -9.60
N ALA A 76 5.97 12.13 -9.99
CA ALA A 76 5.70 12.96 -11.15
C ALA A 76 6.25 12.38 -12.47
N LEU A 77 7.00 11.27 -12.45
CA LEU A 77 7.39 10.60 -13.70
C LEU A 77 6.17 10.06 -14.43
N ASP A 78 6.21 10.16 -15.76
CA ASP A 78 5.23 9.50 -16.60
C ASP A 78 5.32 7.97 -16.42
N GLY A 79 4.16 7.33 -16.22
CA GLY A 79 4.06 5.91 -15.86
C GLY A 79 4.18 5.59 -14.36
N ALA A 80 4.33 6.58 -13.48
CA ALA A 80 4.18 6.38 -12.04
C ALA A 80 2.71 6.12 -11.67
N SER A 81 2.43 5.05 -10.93
CA SER A 81 1.05 4.73 -10.54
C SER A 81 0.51 5.75 -9.55
N ALA A 82 -0.78 6.12 -9.68
CA ALA A 82 -1.46 6.97 -8.71
C ALA A 82 -1.43 6.41 -7.27
N GLY A 83 -1.22 5.09 -7.12
CA GLY A 83 -1.02 4.44 -5.83
C GLY A 83 0.21 4.92 -5.07
N CYS A 84 1.24 5.39 -5.77
CA CYS A 84 2.46 5.92 -5.16
C CYS A 84 2.27 7.27 -4.45
N ALA A 85 1.23 8.03 -4.85
CA ALA A 85 0.93 9.34 -4.27
C ALA A 85 0.12 9.25 -2.97
N LYS A 86 -0.26 8.04 -2.53
CA LYS A 86 -0.96 7.85 -1.25
C LYS A 86 -0.07 8.31 -0.08
N PRO A 87 -0.67 8.91 0.97
CA PRO A 87 0.10 9.43 2.10
C PRO A 87 0.81 8.33 2.88
N GLU A 88 0.29 7.09 2.86
CA GLU A 88 0.92 5.99 3.58
C GLU A 88 2.09 5.34 2.84
N ILE A 89 2.26 5.63 1.54
CA ILE A 89 3.44 5.18 0.80
C ILE A 89 4.57 6.17 1.05
N GLU A 90 5.64 5.69 1.67
CA GLU A 90 6.86 6.47 1.88
C GLU A 90 7.90 6.07 0.84
N ILE A 91 8.57 7.08 0.27
CA ILE A 91 9.68 6.89 -0.65
C ILE A 91 10.89 7.61 -0.07
N GLY A 92 11.97 6.87 0.15
CA GLY A 92 13.15 7.36 0.86
C GLY A 92 14.45 6.98 0.17
N GLY A 93 15.56 7.56 0.65
CA GLY A 93 16.91 7.22 0.20
C GLY A 93 17.11 7.35 -1.31
N VAL A 94 16.44 8.33 -1.93
CA VAL A 94 16.44 8.48 -3.39
C VAL A 94 17.80 8.95 -3.87
N VAL A 95 18.40 8.15 -4.74
CA VAL A 95 19.65 8.43 -5.43
C VAL A 95 19.41 8.15 -6.90
N THR A 96 19.64 9.15 -7.76
CA THR A 96 19.54 9.00 -9.21
C THR A 96 20.80 9.55 -9.86
N THR A 97 21.40 8.78 -10.74
CA THR A 97 22.58 9.15 -11.54
C THR A 97 22.26 8.94 -13.01
N VAL A 98 23.20 9.19 -13.92
CA VAL A 98 22.96 9.01 -15.35
C VAL A 98 22.68 7.53 -15.69
N SER A 99 23.37 6.60 -15.04
CA SER A 99 23.32 5.17 -15.40
C SER A 99 22.70 4.27 -14.34
N ASN A 100 22.34 4.81 -13.18
CA ASN A 100 21.87 4.02 -12.04
C ASN A 100 20.92 4.82 -11.15
N TYR A 101 20.08 4.13 -10.40
CA TYR A 101 19.27 4.70 -9.35
C TYR A 101 19.06 3.71 -8.19
N SER A 102 18.76 4.24 -7.02
CA SER A 102 18.32 3.47 -5.87
C SER A 102 17.35 4.30 -5.05
N PHE A 103 16.27 3.69 -4.58
CA PHE A 103 15.36 4.28 -3.62
C PHE A 103 14.61 3.18 -2.88
N THR A 104 14.09 3.51 -1.71
CA THR A 104 13.25 2.62 -0.91
C THR A 104 11.79 3.03 -1.02
N ILE A 105 10.89 2.05 -0.99
CA ILE A 105 9.45 2.25 -0.87
C ILE A 105 8.91 1.38 0.25
N SER A 106 8.09 1.96 1.12
CA SER A 106 7.35 1.23 2.15
C SER A 106 5.93 1.77 2.26
N ASP A 107 5.01 0.98 2.81
CA ASP A 107 3.74 1.48 3.34
C ASP A 107 3.90 1.58 4.87
N THR A 108 3.51 2.69 5.49
CA THR A 108 3.64 2.91 6.94
C THR A 108 2.84 1.90 7.79
N ARG A 109 1.85 1.25 7.19
CA ARG A 109 1.01 0.19 7.80
C ARG A 109 1.41 -1.20 7.33
N GLY A 110 2.27 -1.28 6.32
CA GLY A 110 2.90 -2.50 5.84
C GLY A 110 3.99 -2.98 6.79
N LYS A 111 4.62 -4.08 6.42
CA LYS A 111 5.77 -4.64 7.15
C LYS A 111 7.07 -4.46 6.38
N ASN A 112 7.01 -4.56 5.04
CA ASN A 112 8.22 -4.68 4.24
C ASN A 112 8.63 -3.34 3.63
N THR A 113 9.93 -3.17 3.46
CA THR A 113 10.51 -2.09 2.68
C THR A 113 11.12 -2.65 1.40
N TYR A 114 10.79 -2.04 0.27
CA TYR A 114 11.23 -2.46 -1.05
C TYR A 114 12.32 -1.52 -1.56
N THR A 115 13.53 -2.06 -1.74
CA THR A 115 14.62 -1.34 -2.39
C THR A 115 14.54 -1.58 -3.90
N VAL A 116 14.45 -0.50 -4.67
CA VAL A 116 14.30 -0.52 -6.12
C VAL A 116 15.61 -0.10 -6.77
N THR A 117 16.13 -0.95 -7.67
CA THR A 117 17.30 -0.66 -8.50
C THR A 117 16.96 -0.93 -9.98
N PRO A 118 17.82 -0.59 -10.95
CA PRO A 118 17.55 -0.88 -12.36
C PRO A 118 17.39 -2.38 -12.65
N SER A 119 18.06 -3.23 -11.87
CA SER A 119 18.14 -4.67 -12.14
C SER A 119 17.18 -5.50 -11.30
N ASN A 120 16.67 -4.98 -10.18
CA ASN A 120 15.84 -5.77 -9.27
C ASN A 120 14.99 -4.92 -8.32
N ILE A 121 14.02 -5.58 -7.68
CA ILE A 121 13.27 -5.05 -6.54
C ILE A 121 13.43 -6.06 -5.41
N SER A 122 14.11 -5.66 -4.34
CA SER A 122 14.36 -6.52 -3.17
C SER A 122 13.51 -6.07 -1.99
N ALA A 123 12.90 -7.02 -1.29
CA ALA A 123 12.18 -6.75 -0.05
C ALA A 123 13.10 -7.00 1.16
N ASN A 124 13.03 -6.12 2.15
CA ASN A 124 13.63 -6.26 3.47
C ASN A 124 12.55 -6.11 4.55
#